data_AF-A0A6G5AJK5-F1
#
_entry.id   AF-A0A6G5AJK5-F1
#
_cell.length_a   1.000
_cell.length_b   1.000
_cell.length_c   1.000
_cell.angle_alpha   90.00
_cell.angle_beta   90.00
_cell.angle_gamma   90.00
#
_symmetry.space_group_name_H-M   'P 1'
#
loop_
_entity.id
_entity.type
_entity.pdbx_description
1 polymer ?
#
loop_
_entity_poly.entity_id
_entity_poly.type
_entity_poly.pdbx_seq_one_letter_code
_entity_poly.pdbx_strand_id
1 'polypeptide(L)'
;MSAYLQWQETRLREKHENAFVKCSMGVVYSIPFSCGNVYIGITERCLNDRLREHALKVKKNEDKYAHLVSHIAACGCEPRFSDTRILGRSSNLSARLLLEAYYIEKNKDICVSEPSLVLHQQEISFLDARV
;
A
#
# COMPACT_ATOMS: atom_id res chain seq x y z
N MET A 1 1.92 -29.07 4.25
CA MET A 1 1.61 -27.62 4.10
C MET A 1 1.57 -27.01 5.49
N SER A 2 2.24 -25.88 5.73
CA SER A 2 2.27 -25.21 7.04
C SER A 2 0.90 -24.64 7.40
N ALA A 3 0.49 -24.75 8.68
CA ALA A 3 -0.75 -24.17 9.21
C ALA A 3 -0.90 -22.67 8.89
N TYR A 4 0.23 -21.96 8.75
CA TYR A 4 0.28 -20.56 8.35
C TYR A 4 -0.24 -20.32 6.93
N LEU A 5 0.14 -21.15 5.96
CA LEU A 5 -0.33 -21.03 4.57
C LEU A 5 -1.84 -21.32 4.48
N GLN A 6 -2.31 -22.30 5.24
CA GLN A 6 -3.73 -22.65 5.27
C GLN A 6 -4.58 -21.55 5.91
N TRP A 7 -4.07 -20.84 6.93
CA TRP A 7 -4.75 -19.68 7.50
C TRP A 7 -4.85 -18.51 6.51
N GLN A 8 -3.79 -18.22 5.75
CA GLN A 8 -3.81 -17.19 4.71
C GLN A 8 -4.84 -17.49 3.62
N GLU A 9 -4.89 -18.73 3.13
CA GLU A 9 -5.88 -19.16 2.13
C GLU A 9 -7.32 -19.06 2.63
N THR A 10 -7.55 -19.38 3.91
CA THR A 10 -8.89 -19.32 4.50
C THR A 10 -9.38 -17.87 4.57
N ARG A 11 -8.51 -16.92 4.93
CA ARG A 11 -8.84 -15.49 4.98
C ARG A 11 -9.10 -14.87 3.60
N LEU A 12 -8.43 -15.34 2.56
CA LEU A 12 -8.71 -14.92 1.18
C LEU A 12 -10.10 -15.37 0.70
N ARG A 13 -10.62 -16.47 1.26
CA ARG A 13 -11.94 -17.03 0.93
C ARG A 13 -13.07 -16.38 1.72
N GLU A 14 -12.77 -15.66 2.80
CA GLU A 14 -13.77 -14.85 3.48
C GLU A 14 -14.26 -13.75 2.52
N LYS A 15 -15.53 -13.84 2.13
CA LYS A 15 -16.19 -12.76 1.39
C LYS A 15 -16.24 -11.55 2.31
N HIS A 16 -15.38 -10.57 2.07
CA HIS A 16 -15.50 -9.28 2.73
C HIS A 16 -16.79 -8.63 2.22
N GLU A 17 -17.79 -8.53 3.09
CA GLU A 17 -19.10 -7.92 2.79
C GLU A 17 -18.97 -6.46 2.28
N ASN A 18 -17.91 -5.76 2.72
CA ASN A 18 -17.53 -4.41 2.26
C ASN A 18 -16.07 -4.38 1.77
N ALA A 19 -15.80 -5.00 0.62
CA ALA A 19 -14.50 -4.90 -0.06
C ALA A 19 -14.41 -3.61 -0.89
N PHE A 20 -13.30 -2.90 -0.78
CA PHE A 20 -12.94 -1.81 -1.70
C PHE A 20 -12.41 -2.36 -3.02
N VAL A 21 -11.62 -3.44 -2.95
CA VAL A 21 -10.93 -4.04 -4.11
C VAL A 21 -10.91 -5.57 -4.01
N LYS A 22 -10.48 -6.27 -5.08
CA LYS A 22 -10.28 -7.72 -5.04
C LYS A 22 -9.29 -8.09 -3.92
N CYS A 23 -9.69 -9.05 -3.07
CA CYS A 23 -8.88 -9.52 -1.96
C CYS A 23 -7.50 -10.00 -2.43
N SER A 24 -6.44 -9.57 -1.74
CA SER A 24 -5.04 -9.87 -2.08
C SER A 24 -4.16 -9.71 -0.84
N MET A 25 -3.12 -10.54 -0.73
CA MET A 25 -2.16 -10.57 0.38
C MET A 25 -0.73 -10.48 -0.16
N GLY A 26 0.22 -10.05 0.68
CA GLY A 26 1.62 -9.92 0.28
C GLY A 26 1.81 -8.97 -0.90
N VAL A 27 1.24 -7.76 -0.82
CA VAL A 27 1.23 -6.81 -1.94
C VAL A 27 1.83 -5.45 -1.58
N VAL A 28 2.35 -4.79 -2.61
CA VAL A 28 2.61 -3.34 -2.65
C VAL A 28 1.43 -2.69 -3.35
N TYR A 29 0.86 -1.64 -2.78
CA TYR A 29 -0.35 -1.00 -3.31
C TYR A 29 -0.22 0.52 -3.34
N SER A 30 -1.00 1.15 -4.22
CA SER A 30 -1.16 2.61 -4.31
C SER A 30 -2.61 3.01 -4.08
N ILE A 31 -2.86 3.97 -3.20
CA ILE A 31 -4.15 4.63 -3.01
C ILE A 31 -4.06 6.03 -3.64
N PRO A 32 -4.84 6.34 -4.69
CA PRO A 32 -4.86 7.68 -5.24
C PRO A 32 -5.71 8.63 -4.37
N PHE A 33 -5.29 9.89 -4.31
CA PHE A 33 -6.06 10.98 -3.73
C PHE A 33 -6.77 11.77 -4.82
N SER A 34 -7.86 12.44 -4.46
CA SER A 34 -8.61 13.32 -5.37
C SER A 34 -7.81 14.53 -5.88
N CYS A 35 -6.73 14.92 -5.19
CA CYS A 35 -5.81 15.98 -5.63
C CYS A 35 -4.78 15.52 -6.68
N GLY A 36 -4.73 14.21 -7.00
CA GLY A 36 -3.76 13.63 -7.94
C GLY A 36 -2.55 12.98 -7.28
N ASN A 37 -2.30 13.25 -5.99
CA ASN A 37 -1.24 12.57 -5.23
C ASN A 37 -1.55 11.10 -4.98
N VAL A 38 -0.56 10.35 -4.52
CA VAL A 38 -0.70 8.92 -4.19
C VAL A 38 -0.07 8.56 -2.85
N TYR A 39 -0.69 7.64 -2.12
CA TYR A 39 -0.08 6.94 -0.99
C TYR A 39 0.34 5.54 -1.46
N ILE A 40 1.60 5.19 -1.24
CA ILE A 40 2.14 3.86 -1.55
C ILE A 40 2.52 3.17 -0.25
N GLY A 41 2.20 1.88 -0.14
CA GLY A 41 2.61 1.09 1.01
C GLY A 41 2.50 -0.40 0.78
N ILE A 42 2.87 -1.17 1.80
CA ILE A 42 2.84 -2.63 1.75
C ILE A 42 1.81 -3.24 2.70
N THR A 43 1.42 -4.49 2.42
CA THR A 43 0.71 -5.34 3.38
C THR A 43 1.08 -6.80 3.19
N GLU A 44 1.33 -7.49 4.30
CA GLU A 44 1.39 -8.95 4.32
C GLU A 44 -0.03 -9.55 4.40
N ARG A 45 -0.92 -8.88 5.14
CA ARG A 45 -2.32 -9.26 5.34
C ARG A 45 -3.20 -8.86 4.15
N CYS A 46 -4.48 -9.21 4.24
CA CYS A 46 -5.47 -8.82 3.25
C CYS A 46 -5.47 -7.29 3.04
N LEU A 47 -5.40 -6.89 1.77
CA LEU A 47 -5.44 -5.49 1.36
C LEU A 47 -6.71 -4.78 1.84
N ASN A 48 -7.89 -5.41 1.79
CA ASN A 48 -9.12 -4.78 2.27
C ASN A 48 -9.11 -4.55 3.79
N ASP A 49 -8.48 -5.41 4.58
CA ASP A 49 -8.29 -5.14 6.02
C ASP A 49 -7.45 -3.87 6.20
N ARG A 50 -6.35 -3.77 5.43
CA ARG A 50 -5.45 -2.62 5.50
C ARG A 50 -6.12 -1.32 5.04
N LEU A 51 -6.93 -1.37 3.98
CA LEU A 51 -7.70 -0.22 3.51
C LEU A 51 -8.76 0.21 4.54
N ARG A 52 -9.43 -0.74 5.21
CA ARG A 52 -10.36 -0.42 6.32
C ARG A 52 -9.66 0.22 7.50
N GLU A 53 -8.48 -0.27 7.88
CA GLU A 53 -7.66 0.37 8.93
C GLU A 53 -7.35 1.83 8.59
N HIS A 54 -6.93 2.10 7.35
CA HIS A 54 -6.70 3.47 6.88
C HIS A 54 -7.98 4.31 6.90
N ALA A 55 -9.09 3.79 6.37
CA ALA A 55 -10.37 4.50 6.35
C ALA A 55 -10.86 4.86 7.77
N LEU A 56 -10.67 3.96 8.73
CA LEU A 56 -11.00 4.21 10.14
C LEU A 56 -10.11 5.28 10.75
N LYS A 57 -8.78 5.25 10.50
CA LYS A 57 -7.85 6.30 10.96
C LYS A 57 -8.24 7.67 10.43
N VAL A 58 -8.54 7.76 9.13
CA VAL A 58 -9.01 9.01 8.50
C VAL A 58 -10.30 9.49 9.13
N LYS A 59 -11.32 8.62 9.25
CA LYS A 59 -12.61 8.97 9.83
C LYS A 59 -12.51 9.49 11.26
N LYS A 60 -11.62 8.89 12.07
CA LYS A 60 -11.43 9.28 13.46
C LYS A 60 -10.39 10.39 13.65
N ASN A 61 -9.71 10.81 12.58
CA ASN A 61 -8.55 11.69 12.65
C ASN A 61 -7.48 11.19 13.65
N GLU A 62 -7.33 9.87 13.73
CA GLU A 62 -6.35 9.18 14.58
C GLU A 62 -5.00 9.11 13.84
N ASP A 63 -3.90 9.13 14.60
CA ASP A 63 -2.55 8.96 14.05
C ASP A 63 -2.20 10.01 12.98
N LYS A 64 -2.27 11.29 13.36
CA LYS A 64 -1.98 12.44 12.48
C LYS A 64 -0.58 12.45 11.89
N TYR A 65 0.32 11.63 12.42
CA TYR A 65 1.68 11.45 11.91
C TYR A 65 1.76 10.43 10.78
N ALA A 66 0.74 9.59 10.60
CA ALA A 66 0.66 8.74 9.42
C ALA A 66 0.53 9.60 8.16
N HIS A 67 1.45 9.42 7.20
CA HIS A 67 1.53 10.24 5.98
C HIS A 67 0.18 10.41 5.26
N LEU A 68 -0.61 9.34 5.17
CA LEU A 68 -1.95 9.37 4.56
C LEU A 68 -2.89 10.34 5.30
N VAL A 69 -2.94 10.28 6.63
CA VAL A 69 -3.81 11.14 7.45
C VAL A 69 -3.30 12.58 7.46
N SER A 70 -1.98 12.75 7.60
CA SER A 70 -1.31 14.05 7.56
C SER A 70 -1.59 14.79 6.26
N HIS A 71 -1.47 14.10 5.11
CA HIS A 71 -1.76 14.69 3.80
C HIS A 71 -3.22 15.14 3.68
N ILE A 72 -4.18 14.30 4.08
CA ILE A 72 -5.61 14.63 4.04
C ILE A 72 -5.89 15.87 4.90
N ALA A 73 -5.32 15.94 6.10
CA ALA A 73 -5.49 17.09 6.99
C ALA A 73 -4.92 18.40 6.41
N ALA A 74 -3.79 18.32 5.69
CA ALA A 74 -3.15 19.49 5.09
C ALA A 74 -3.78 19.92 3.75
N CYS A 75 -4.15 18.96 2.91
CA CYS A 75 -4.65 19.21 1.55
C CYS A 75 -6.17 19.38 1.49
N GLY A 76 -6.92 18.76 2.42
CA GLY A 76 -8.38 18.71 2.39
C GLY A 76 -8.95 17.77 1.32
N CYS A 77 -8.11 17.02 0.62
CA CYS A 77 -8.52 16.04 -0.38
C CYS A 77 -8.95 14.71 0.24
N GLU A 78 -9.66 13.91 -0.55
CA GLU A 78 -10.13 12.58 -0.16
C GLU A 78 -9.30 11.44 -0.75
N PRO A 79 -9.01 10.37 0.01
CA PRO A 79 -8.43 9.13 -0.52
C PRO A 79 -9.49 8.29 -1.24
N ARG A 80 -9.15 7.76 -2.41
CA ARG A 80 -10.05 6.91 -3.21
C ARG A 80 -9.73 5.43 -2.99
N PHE A 81 -10.18 4.87 -1.86
CA PHE A 81 -9.88 3.48 -1.50
C PHE A 81 -10.32 2.45 -2.54
N SER A 82 -11.46 2.65 -3.20
CA SER A 82 -11.95 1.77 -4.27
C SER A 82 -11.09 1.79 -5.54
N ASP A 83 -10.28 2.85 -5.72
CA ASP A 83 -9.36 3.01 -6.86
C ASP A 83 -7.95 2.47 -6.53
N THR A 84 -7.80 1.75 -5.41
CA THR A 84 -6.51 1.20 -5.00
C THR A 84 -5.98 0.22 -6.05
N ARG A 85 -4.72 0.38 -6.44
CA ARG A 85 -4.03 -0.50 -7.40
C ARG A 85 -2.95 -1.32 -6.70
N ILE A 86 -2.72 -2.52 -7.20
CA ILE A 86 -1.61 -3.37 -6.76
C ILE A 86 -0.45 -3.12 -7.72
N LEU A 87 0.67 -2.63 -7.18
CA LEU A 87 1.88 -2.33 -7.93
C LEU A 87 2.83 -3.54 -8.03
N GLY A 88 2.78 -4.42 -7.03
CA GLY A 88 3.65 -5.59 -6.97
C GLY A 88 3.16 -6.62 -5.95
N ARG A 89 3.65 -7.86 -6.08
CA ARG A 89 3.29 -8.98 -5.21
C ARG A 89 4.52 -9.78 -4.86
N SER A 90 4.67 -10.15 -3.60
CA SER A 90 5.68 -11.10 -3.14
C SER A 90 5.32 -11.61 -1.76
N SER A 91 5.55 -12.89 -1.49
CA SER A 91 5.48 -13.43 -0.13
C SER A 91 6.68 -13.00 0.73
N ASN A 92 7.82 -12.68 0.10
CA ASN A 92 9.03 -12.20 0.76
C ASN A 92 8.90 -10.71 1.13
N LEU A 93 9.09 -10.39 2.42
CA LEU A 93 8.99 -9.02 2.93
C LEU A 93 10.03 -8.10 2.29
N SER A 94 11.30 -8.49 2.25
CA SER A 94 12.38 -7.69 1.67
C SER A 94 12.10 -7.33 0.21
N ALA A 95 11.59 -8.27 -0.59
CA ALA A 95 11.18 -7.99 -1.97
C ALA A 95 10.03 -6.98 -2.05
N ARG A 96 9.05 -7.03 -1.13
CA ARG A 96 7.98 -6.01 -1.09
C ARG A 96 8.50 -4.63 -0.69
N LEU A 97 9.44 -4.56 0.27
CA LEU A 97 10.04 -3.29 0.69
C LEU A 97 10.89 -2.68 -0.43
N LEU A 98 11.65 -3.51 -1.18
CA LEU A 98 12.39 -3.05 -2.36
C LEU A 98 11.45 -2.48 -3.43
N LEU A 99 10.36 -3.19 -3.73
CA LEU A 99 9.35 -2.72 -4.68
C LEU A 99 8.64 -1.44 -4.19
N GLU A 100 8.30 -1.34 -2.90
CA GLU A 100 7.72 -0.13 -2.32
C GLU A 100 8.64 1.08 -2.50
N ALA A 101 9.89 0.97 -2.06
CA ALA A 101 10.86 2.06 -2.18
C ALA A 101 11.08 2.46 -3.64
N TYR A 102 11.15 1.49 -4.54
CA TYR A 102 11.23 1.74 -5.99
C TYR A 102 10.03 2.55 -6.50
N TYR A 103 8.81 2.11 -6.18
CA TYR A 103 7.61 2.81 -6.65
C TYR A 103 7.42 4.18 -5.99
N ILE A 104 7.86 4.38 -4.74
CA ILE A 104 7.89 5.70 -4.10
C ILE A 104 8.85 6.62 -4.84
N GLU A 105 10.08 6.18 -5.13
CA GLU A 105 11.05 7.00 -5.89
C GLU A 105 10.53 7.36 -7.29
N LYS A 106 9.90 6.40 -7.98
CA LYS A 106 9.30 6.64 -9.31
C LYS A 106 8.12 7.61 -9.30
N ASN A 107 7.50 7.81 -8.15
CA ASN A 107 6.37 8.73 -7.97
C ASN A 107 6.72 9.88 -7.03
N LYS A 108 8.00 10.20 -6.82
CA LYS A 108 8.44 11.14 -5.78
C LYS A 108 7.80 12.54 -5.84
N ASP A 109 7.41 12.98 -7.03
CA ASP A 109 6.79 14.29 -7.23
C ASP A 109 5.34 14.34 -6.72
N ILE A 110 4.68 13.17 -6.58
CA ILE A 110 3.26 13.05 -6.23
C ILE A 110 2.99 12.08 -5.07
N CYS A 111 4.00 11.33 -4.62
CA CYS A 111 3.86 10.34 -3.56
C CYS A 111 4.01 11.00 -2.19
N VAL A 112 3.06 10.74 -1.29
CA VAL A 112 3.07 11.29 0.08
C VAL A 112 3.76 10.37 1.08
N SER A 113 4.10 9.15 0.67
CA SER A 113 4.73 8.14 1.53
C SER A 113 6.23 8.37 1.65
N GLU A 114 6.78 8.03 2.82
CA GLU A 114 8.22 7.85 3.00
C GLU A 114 8.60 6.39 2.76
N PRO A 115 9.69 6.09 2.04
CA PRO A 115 10.06 4.72 1.73
C PRO A 115 10.60 3.99 2.97
N SER A 116 10.26 2.71 3.12
CA SER A 116 10.74 1.90 4.25
C SER A 116 12.24 1.59 4.20
N LEU A 117 12.85 1.75 3.03
CA LEU A 117 14.29 1.61 2.80
C LEU A 117 14.75 2.61 1.73
N VAL A 118 16.03 2.96 1.76
CA VAL A 118 16.64 3.83 0.76
C VAL A 118 17.30 2.96 -0.30
N LEU A 119 16.99 3.22 -1.57
CA LEU A 119 17.64 2.59 -2.71
C LEU A 119 18.74 3.48 -3.26
N HIS A 120 19.88 2.88 -3.61
CA HIS A 120 20.90 3.54 -4.41
C HIS A 120 20.44 3.68 -5.86
N GLN A 121 20.97 4.68 -6.58
CA GLN A 121 20.64 4.93 -7.98
C GLN A 121 20.91 3.71 -8.87
N GLN A 122 21.95 2.93 -8.55
CA GLN A 122 22.27 1.68 -9.26
C GLN A 122 21.20 0.61 -9.03
N GLU A 123 20.61 0.54 -7.84
CA GLU A 123 19.52 -0.40 -7.53
C GLU A 123 18.23 0.00 -8.26
N ILE A 124 17.91 1.29 -8.29
CA ILE A 124 16.78 1.81 -9.08
C ILE A 124 16.98 1.49 -10.56
N SER A 125 18.17 1.73 -11.10
CA SER A 125 18.50 1.44 -12.50
C SER A 125 18.43 -0.06 -12.82
N PHE A 126 18.82 -0.91 -11.86
CA PHE A 126 18.70 -2.35 -12.00
C PHE A 126 17.23 -2.81 -12.06
N LEU A 127 16.36 -2.17 -11.26
CA LEU A 127 14.93 -2.46 -11.20
C LEU A 127 14.17 -1.94 -12.44
N ASP A 128 14.58 -0.82 -13.03
CA ASP A 128 13.98 -0.27 -14.25
C ASP A 128 13.96 -1.23 -15.44
N ALA A 129 14.90 -2.17 -15.48
CA ALA A 129 14.95 -3.19 -16.53
C ALA A 129 14.09 -4.43 -16.24
N ARG A 130 13.39 -4.49 -15.10
CA ARG A 130 12.83 -5.74 -14.53
C ARG A 130 11.43 -5.63 -13.92
N VAL A 131 11.03 -4.43 -13.48
CA VAL A 131 9.72 -4.14 -12.88
C VAL A 131 8.82 -3.52 -13.94
#